data_AF-A0A955N421-F1
#
_entry.id   AF-A0A955N421-F1
#
_cell.length_a   1.000
_cell.length_b   1.000
_cell.length_c   1.000
_cell.angle_alpha   90.00
_cell.angle_beta   90.00
_cell.angle_gamma   90.00
#
_symmetry.space_group_name_H-M   'P 1'
#
loop_
_entity.id
_entity.type
_entity.pdbx_description
1 polymer ?
#
loop_
_entity_poly.entity_id
_entity_poly.type
_entity_poly.pdbx_seq_one_letter_code
_entity_poly.pdbx_strand_id
1 'polypeptide(L)'
;MASRIQNLTDPNTIVISEATLNLVKGFFNVQALGEHTMKGISQPIKLWRVVGKSGVQSRLEALGKRLAPLVGRENEVELVLTRWERVKDGIGQIVMVQGEPGIGKTRLVEELKEHFKHDNPTIQEYRCSPFYQHTALYPVINLLGQWLHLGQKDSAEDKLRKLESALTALNHYPSKAEAVALLANLLAVPLDKSYAPLKLTPETQRQRTLELLRDLLLETSPTRPVLFILEDLHWVDPTTLDWLTMVVNQAANTSVLVMLTSRPGFEPPWS
;
A
#
# COMPACT_ATOMS: atom_id res chain seq x y z
N MET A 1 -26.74 14.07 17.07
CA MET A 1 -26.98 13.31 15.82
C MET A 1 -26.54 11.85 15.97
N ALA A 2 -25.29 11.58 16.38
CA ALA A 2 -24.76 10.22 16.58
C ALA A 2 -25.60 9.34 17.52
N SER A 3 -25.99 9.83 18.71
CA SER A 3 -26.83 9.07 19.66
C SER A 3 -28.24 8.75 19.15
N ARG A 4 -28.73 9.47 18.14
CA ARG A 4 -30.06 9.24 17.55
C ARG A 4 -30.00 8.21 16.41
N ILE A 5 -28.90 8.22 15.66
CA ILE A 5 -28.62 7.21 14.63
C ILE A 5 -28.48 5.83 15.29
N GLN A 6 -27.83 5.73 16.46
CA GLN A 6 -27.63 4.48 17.18
C GLN A 6 -28.93 3.71 17.51
N ASN A 7 -30.04 4.41 17.69
CA ASN A 7 -31.34 3.78 17.98
C ASN A 7 -32.02 3.18 16.74
N LEU A 8 -31.53 3.47 15.54
CA LEU A 8 -32.06 3.01 14.26
C LEU A 8 -31.17 1.95 13.60
N THR A 9 -30.14 1.48 14.31
CA THR A 9 -29.13 0.57 13.77
C THR A 9 -29.16 -0.80 14.41
N ASP A 10 -29.09 -1.83 13.57
CA ASP A 10 -28.83 -3.19 14.02
C ASP A 10 -27.49 -3.25 14.79
N PRO A 11 -27.38 -4.12 15.82
CA PRO A 11 -26.11 -4.38 16.50
C PRO A 11 -24.99 -4.72 15.51
N ASN A 12 -23.77 -4.29 15.82
CA ASN A 12 -22.57 -4.48 14.98
C ASN A 12 -22.63 -3.84 13.59
N THR A 13 -23.46 -2.80 13.39
CA THR A 13 -23.43 -2.00 12.16
C THR A 13 -22.92 -0.59 12.43
N ILE A 14 -22.27 -0.01 11.42
CA ILE A 14 -21.87 1.40 11.41
C ILE A 14 -22.78 2.13 10.43
N VAL A 15 -23.49 3.15 10.90
CA VAL A 15 -24.34 4.00 10.06
C VAL A 15 -23.88 5.45 10.11
N ILE A 16 -23.82 6.07 8.94
CA ILE A 16 -23.35 7.43 8.72
C ILE A 16 -24.40 8.28 8.01
N SER A 17 -24.35 9.59 8.21
CA SER A 17 -25.20 10.57 7.50
C SER A 17 -24.58 11.00 6.18
N GLU A 18 -25.27 11.84 5.41
CA GLU A 18 -24.84 12.29 4.06
C GLU A 18 -23.61 13.16 4.16
N ALA A 19 -23.62 14.05 5.15
CA ALA A 19 -22.49 14.90 5.46
C ALA A 19 -21.24 14.05 5.76
N THR A 20 -21.38 13.00 6.58
CA THR A 20 -20.25 12.10 6.87
C THR A 20 -19.84 11.29 5.65
N LEU A 21 -20.80 10.77 4.88
CA LEU A 21 -20.50 10.05 3.63
C LEU A 21 -19.68 10.93 2.67
N ASN A 22 -20.01 12.21 2.53
CA ASN A 22 -19.27 13.13 1.67
C ASN A 22 -17.82 13.36 2.14
N LEU A 23 -17.55 13.23 3.45
CA LEU A 23 -16.19 13.32 3.99
C LEU A 23 -15.36 12.04 3.77
N VAL A 24 -16.02 10.87 3.74
CA VAL A 24 -15.36 9.56 3.62
C VAL A 24 -15.63 8.86 2.28
N LYS A 25 -16.14 9.62 1.30
CA LYS A 25 -16.55 9.10 0.00
C LYS A 25 -15.38 8.40 -0.68
N GLY A 26 -15.62 7.20 -1.20
CA GLY A 26 -14.62 6.39 -1.89
C GLY A 26 -13.70 5.58 -0.97
N PHE A 27 -13.65 5.82 0.34
CA PHE A 27 -12.87 5.00 1.30
C PHE A 27 -13.64 3.77 1.83
N PHE A 28 -14.97 3.83 1.78
CA PHE A 28 -15.84 2.78 2.29
C PHE A 28 -16.89 2.39 1.26
N ASN A 29 -17.14 1.09 1.18
CA ASN A 29 -18.32 0.55 0.51
C ASN A 29 -19.52 0.78 1.43
N VAL A 30 -20.53 1.48 0.90
CA VAL A 30 -21.72 1.85 1.67
C VAL A 30 -22.99 1.38 0.99
N GLN A 31 -24.00 1.05 1.79
CA GLN A 31 -25.34 0.69 1.36
C GLN A 31 -26.33 1.77 1.83
N ALA A 32 -27.15 2.29 0.92
CA ALA A 32 -28.17 3.27 1.28
C ALA A 32 -29.26 2.63 2.16
N LEU A 33 -29.63 3.31 3.24
CA LEU A 33 -30.73 2.93 4.13
C LEU A 33 -31.98 3.80 3.94
N GLY A 34 -31.95 4.72 2.97
CA GLY A 34 -33.05 5.64 2.69
C GLY A 34 -33.10 6.86 3.62
N GLU A 35 -34.24 7.54 3.61
CA GLU A 35 -34.51 8.75 4.40
C GLU A 35 -35.20 8.41 5.72
N HIS A 36 -34.74 9.02 6.81
CA HIS A 36 -35.23 8.77 8.16
C HIS A 36 -35.62 10.08 8.84
N THR A 37 -36.83 10.13 9.40
CA THR A 37 -37.28 11.24 10.24
C THR A 37 -36.82 11.01 11.68
N MET A 38 -36.36 12.07 12.35
CA MET A 38 -35.85 11.98 13.72
C MET A 38 -36.45 13.08 14.59
N LYS A 39 -36.74 12.75 15.86
CA LYS A 39 -37.22 13.75 16.83
C LYS A 39 -36.27 14.95 16.91
N GLY A 40 -36.83 16.14 16.71
CA GLY A 40 -36.12 17.42 16.80
C GLY A 40 -35.29 17.79 15.56
N ILE A 41 -35.52 17.14 14.41
CA ILE A 41 -34.96 17.54 13.12
C ILE A 41 -36.13 17.65 12.14
N SER A 42 -36.27 18.83 11.53
CA SER A 42 -37.43 19.17 10.71
C SER A 42 -37.43 18.50 9.33
N GLN A 43 -36.26 18.13 8.82
CA GLN A 43 -36.12 17.47 7.52
C GLN A 43 -35.64 16.02 7.67
N PRO A 44 -36.15 15.08 6.83
CA PRO A 44 -35.64 13.72 6.77
C PRO A 44 -34.14 13.70 6.44
N ILE A 45 -33.40 12.80 7.07
CA ILE A 45 -31.96 12.64 6.85
C ILE A 45 -31.71 11.32 6.14
N LYS A 46 -30.93 11.36 5.06
CA LYS A 46 -30.44 10.15 4.41
C LYS A 46 -29.40 9.46 5.29
N LEU A 47 -29.49 8.13 5.38
CA LEU A 47 -28.55 7.31 6.13
C LEU A 47 -27.91 6.25 5.23
N TRP A 48 -26.68 5.89 5.54
CA TRP A 48 -25.93 4.84 4.86
C TRP A 48 -25.29 3.90 5.87
N ARG A 49 -25.37 2.60 5.59
CA ARG A 49 -24.63 1.56 6.32
C ARG A 49 -23.26 1.40 5.69
N VAL A 50 -22.21 1.43 6.51
CA VAL A 50 -20.85 1.07 6.09
C VAL A 50 -20.77 -0.46 6.04
N VAL A 51 -20.51 -1.00 4.85
CA VAL A 51 -20.41 -2.45 4.58
C VAL A 51 -18.97 -2.93 4.74
N GLY A 52 -17.99 -2.06 4.45
CA GLY A 52 -16.57 -2.37 4.58
C GLY A 52 -15.70 -1.29 3.98
N LYS A 53 -14.38 -1.46 4.06
CA LYS A 53 -13.42 -0.59 3.36
C LYS A 53 -13.46 -0.87 1.86
N SER A 54 -13.30 0.17 1.03
CA SER A 54 -13.26 0.04 -0.44
C SER A 54 -11.92 -0.48 -0.96
N GLY A 55 -10.86 -0.43 -0.15
CA GLY A 55 -9.49 -0.76 -0.54
C GLY A 55 -8.67 0.43 -1.05
N VAL A 56 -9.32 1.59 -1.23
CA VAL A 56 -8.67 2.86 -1.60
C VAL A 56 -7.80 3.37 -0.44
N GLN A 57 -6.56 3.76 -0.75
CA GLN A 57 -5.55 4.11 0.25
C GLN A 57 -5.32 5.61 0.37
N SER A 58 -5.71 6.42 -0.63
CA SER A 58 -5.60 7.88 -0.57
C SER A 58 -6.89 8.61 -0.95
N ARG A 59 -7.04 9.84 -0.46
CA ARG A 59 -8.16 10.70 -0.84
C ARG A 59 -8.11 11.05 -2.33
N LEU A 60 -6.91 11.13 -2.91
CA LEU A 60 -6.73 11.42 -4.33
C LEU A 60 -7.25 10.26 -5.19
N GLU A 61 -6.93 9.01 -4.81
CA GLU A 61 -7.52 7.82 -5.43
C GLU A 61 -9.05 7.80 -5.29
N ALA A 62 -9.57 8.17 -4.11
CA ALA A 62 -11.01 8.20 -3.83
C ALA A 62 -11.76 9.27 -4.66
N LEU A 63 -11.09 10.35 -5.04
CA LEU A 63 -11.64 11.45 -5.84
C LEU A 63 -11.62 11.16 -7.36
N GLY A 64 -10.81 10.22 -7.83
CA GLY A 64 -10.73 9.81 -9.24
C GLY A 64 -9.99 10.79 -10.17
N LYS A 65 -9.98 10.47 -11.48
CA LYS A 65 -9.11 11.04 -12.56
C LYS A 65 -9.21 12.55 -12.87
N ARG A 66 -9.93 13.36 -12.08
CA ARG A 66 -9.98 14.83 -12.28
C ARG A 66 -9.32 15.54 -11.12
N LEU A 67 -8.01 15.34 -11.00
CA LEU A 67 -7.19 16.17 -10.13
C LEU A 67 -7.01 17.56 -10.78
N ALA A 68 -7.01 18.60 -9.96
CA ALA A 68 -6.63 19.92 -10.44
C ALA A 68 -5.17 19.90 -10.98
N PRO A 69 -4.83 20.78 -11.95
CA PRO A 69 -3.46 20.91 -12.43
C PRO A 69 -2.47 21.10 -11.27
N LEU A 70 -1.30 20.45 -11.35
CA LEU A 70 -0.22 20.71 -10.41
C LEU A 70 0.40 22.07 -10.76
N VAL A 71 0.57 22.94 -9.77
CA VAL A 71 1.07 24.32 -9.97
C VAL A 71 2.32 24.53 -9.11
N GLY A 72 3.38 25.10 -9.69
CA GLY A 72 4.57 25.55 -8.95
C GLY A 72 5.48 24.41 -8.48
N ARG A 73 5.51 23.30 -9.24
CA ARG A 73 6.32 22.10 -8.97
C ARG A 73 7.14 21.64 -10.16
N GLU A 74 7.38 22.55 -11.11
CA GLU A 74 8.00 22.26 -12.39
C GLU A 74 9.43 21.72 -12.18
N ASN A 75 10.19 22.34 -11.27
CA ASN A 75 11.56 21.94 -10.95
C ASN A 75 11.61 20.54 -10.31
N GLU A 76 10.73 20.24 -9.35
CA GLU A 76 10.68 18.93 -8.71
C GLU A 76 10.27 17.84 -9.68
N VAL A 77 9.31 18.12 -10.57
CA VAL A 77 8.91 17.19 -11.64
C VAL A 77 10.10 16.94 -12.56
N GLU A 78 10.72 17.98 -13.11
CA GLU A 78 11.85 17.87 -14.04
C GLU A 78 13.02 17.10 -13.44
N LEU A 79 13.34 17.34 -12.16
CA LEU A 79 14.36 16.58 -11.44
C LEU A 79 14.07 15.08 -11.47
N VAL A 80 12.85 14.68 -11.11
CA VAL A 80 12.51 13.25 -11.06
C VAL A 80 12.42 12.65 -12.46
N LEU A 81 11.90 13.38 -13.46
CA LEU A 81 11.92 12.92 -14.85
C LEU A 81 13.34 12.65 -15.33
N THR A 82 14.30 13.53 -15.00
CA THR A 82 15.72 13.33 -15.32
C THR A 82 16.30 12.11 -14.62
N ARG A 83 15.89 11.81 -13.38
CA ARG A 83 16.27 10.58 -12.68
C ARG A 83 15.65 9.35 -13.34
N TRP A 84 14.41 9.44 -13.78
CA TRP A 84 13.71 8.34 -14.44
C TRP A 84 14.39 7.89 -15.74
N GLU A 85 14.94 8.81 -16.53
CA GLU A 85 15.74 8.43 -17.71
C GLU A 85 16.94 7.53 -17.34
N ARG A 86 17.65 7.82 -16.24
CA ARG A 86 18.74 6.96 -15.75
C ARG A 86 18.25 5.58 -15.31
N VAL A 87 17.04 5.52 -14.74
CA VAL A 87 16.41 4.26 -14.34
C VAL A 87 16.11 3.40 -15.57
N LYS A 88 15.69 4.01 -16.69
CA LYS A 88 15.51 3.30 -17.96
C LYS A 88 16.82 2.75 -18.51
N ASP A 89 17.94 3.42 -18.22
CA ASP A 89 19.29 2.94 -18.54
C ASP A 89 19.83 1.90 -17.53
N GLY A 90 19.02 1.42 -16.58
CA GLY A 90 19.40 0.43 -15.58
C GLY A 90 20.19 0.98 -14.39
N ILE A 91 20.25 2.30 -14.25
CA ILE A 91 20.94 2.98 -13.14
C ILE A 91 19.89 3.41 -12.12
N GLY A 92 19.75 2.65 -11.04
CA GLY A 92 18.73 2.88 -10.03
C GLY A 92 18.87 4.24 -9.36
N GLN A 93 17.75 4.85 -9.03
CA GLN A 93 17.70 6.18 -8.44
C GLN A 93 16.85 6.16 -7.18
N ILE A 94 17.24 6.99 -6.20
CA ILE A 94 16.50 7.18 -4.96
C ILE A 94 16.16 8.66 -4.86
N VAL A 95 14.88 8.96 -4.64
CA VAL A 95 14.37 10.31 -4.47
C VAL A 95 13.54 10.34 -3.19
N MET A 96 13.90 11.23 -2.26
CA MET A 96 13.10 11.50 -1.07
C MET A 96 12.46 12.88 -1.17
N VAL A 97 11.13 12.92 -1.11
CA VAL A 97 10.31 14.14 -1.09
C VAL A 97 9.95 14.46 0.36
N GLN A 98 10.60 15.49 0.91
CA GLN A 98 10.31 16.00 2.26
C GLN A 98 9.48 17.26 2.19
N GLY A 99 8.52 17.40 3.11
CA GLY A 99 7.75 18.63 3.23
C GLY A 99 6.58 18.51 4.19
N GLU A 100 5.98 19.65 4.51
CA GLU A 100 4.89 19.72 5.48
C GLU A 100 3.66 18.88 5.07
N PRO A 101 2.84 18.43 6.03
CA PRO A 101 1.54 17.81 5.73
C PRO A 101 0.68 18.71 4.85
N GLY A 102 0.06 18.14 3.82
CA GLY A 102 -0.83 18.89 2.91
C GLY A 102 -0.13 19.74 1.84
N ILE A 103 1.21 19.83 1.81
CA ILE A 103 1.96 20.62 0.81
C ILE A 103 1.92 20.05 -0.62
N GLY A 104 1.25 18.91 -0.82
CA GLY A 104 1.07 18.29 -2.14
C GLY A 104 2.05 17.17 -2.51
N LYS A 105 2.75 16.54 -1.54
CA LYS A 105 3.67 15.41 -1.80
C LYS A 105 3.00 14.28 -2.59
N THR A 106 1.87 13.77 -2.11
CA THR A 106 1.12 12.72 -2.82
C THR A 106 0.61 13.18 -4.19
N ARG A 107 0.27 14.48 -4.35
CA ARG A 107 -0.14 15.02 -5.66
C ARG A 107 1.03 15.03 -6.66
N LEU A 108 2.25 15.30 -6.19
CA LEU A 108 3.48 15.21 -6.99
C LEU A 108 3.74 13.75 -7.40
N VAL A 109 3.62 12.79 -6.48
CA VAL A 109 3.75 11.35 -6.78
C VAL A 109 2.74 10.92 -7.85
N GLU A 110 1.47 11.30 -7.72
CA GLU A 110 0.45 11.01 -8.74
C GLU A 110 0.74 11.67 -10.09
N GLU A 111 1.23 12.91 -10.10
CA GLU A 111 1.64 13.58 -11.35
C GLU A 111 2.76 12.80 -12.05
N LEU A 112 3.76 12.35 -11.30
CA LEU A 112 4.89 11.58 -11.82
C LEU A 112 4.43 10.21 -12.33
N LYS A 113 3.52 9.53 -11.62
CA LYS A 113 2.88 8.30 -12.10
C LYS A 113 2.23 8.49 -13.46
N GLU A 114 1.52 9.60 -13.68
CA GLU A 114 0.92 9.93 -14.99
C GLU A 114 1.98 10.13 -16.07
N HIS A 115 3.06 10.87 -15.78
CA HIS A 115 4.17 11.06 -16.73
C HIS A 115 4.80 9.73 -17.14
N PHE A 116 5.01 8.80 -16.19
CA PHE A 116 5.68 7.53 -16.49
C PHE A 116 4.82 6.50 -17.20
N LYS A 117 3.51 6.71 -17.36
CA LYS A 117 2.60 5.72 -17.98
C LYS A 117 3.03 5.25 -19.37
N HIS A 118 3.60 6.15 -20.17
CA HIS A 118 4.04 5.86 -21.53
C HIS A 118 5.18 4.82 -21.58
N ASP A 119 5.99 4.74 -20.52
CA ASP A 119 7.08 3.75 -20.38
C ASP A 119 6.60 2.39 -19.84
N ASN A 120 5.29 2.25 -19.56
CA ASN A 120 4.67 1.04 -19.01
C ASN A 120 5.40 0.43 -17.79
N PRO A 121 5.71 1.23 -16.75
CA PRO A 121 6.46 0.74 -15.60
C PRO A 121 5.66 -0.23 -14.74
N THR A 122 6.36 -1.06 -13.98
CA THR A 122 5.77 -1.71 -12.81
C THR A 122 5.66 -0.68 -11.69
N ILE A 123 4.46 -0.36 -11.22
CA ILE A 123 4.27 0.56 -10.09
C ILE A 123 3.93 -0.26 -8.84
N GLN A 124 4.70 -0.08 -7.77
CA GLN A 124 4.43 -0.67 -6.46
C GLN A 124 4.36 0.45 -5.43
N GLU A 125 3.18 0.68 -4.86
CA GLU A 125 2.92 1.79 -3.95
C GLU A 125 2.52 1.28 -2.56
N TYR A 126 3.30 1.70 -1.58
CA TYR A 126 3.19 1.32 -0.18
C TYR A 126 2.91 2.58 0.63
N ARG A 127 2.03 2.51 1.63
CA ARG A 127 1.73 3.66 2.50
C ARG A 127 1.88 3.27 3.97
N CYS A 128 2.74 3.99 4.68
CA CYS A 128 2.80 3.92 6.13
C CYS A 128 1.54 4.56 6.73
N SER A 129 1.25 4.23 7.99
CA SER A 129 0.03 4.71 8.64
C SER A 129 0.28 5.04 10.09
N PRO A 130 -0.29 6.15 10.61
CA PRO A 130 -0.15 6.51 12.02
C PRO A 130 -0.70 5.43 12.97
N PHE A 131 -1.61 4.58 12.49
CA PHE A 131 -2.25 3.52 13.29
C PHE A 131 -1.44 2.22 13.35
N TYR A 132 -0.44 2.05 12.49
CA TYR A 132 0.29 0.79 12.31
C TYR A 132 1.81 0.92 12.51
N GLN A 133 2.26 1.97 13.20
CA GLN A 133 3.68 2.22 13.52
C GLN A 133 4.34 1.09 14.34
N HIS A 134 3.54 0.25 15.00
CA HIS A 134 4.00 -0.89 15.78
C HIS A 134 3.61 -2.24 15.15
N THR A 135 3.11 -2.24 13.91
CA THR A 135 2.76 -3.45 13.17
C THR A 135 3.83 -3.69 12.11
N ALA A 136 4.69 -4.68 12.36
CA ALA A 136 5.80 -5.00 11.46
C ALA A 136 5.30 -5.23 10.02
N LEU A 137 5.94 -4.58 9.06
CA LEU A 137 5.67 -4.78 7.62
C LEU A 137 4.23 -4.49 7.19
N TYR A 138 3.46 -3.71 7.96
CA TYR A 138 2.07 -3.36 7.61
C TYR A 138 1.90 -2.90 6.14
N PRO A 139 2.67 -1.91 5.63
CA PRO A 139 2.52 -1.48 4.24
C PRO A 139 2.72 -2.61 3.24
N VAL A 140 3.67 -3.51 3.51
CA VAL A 140 4.00 -4.65 2.64
C VAL A 140 2.91 -5.72 2.69
N ILE A 141 2.47 -6.10 3.89
CA ILE A 141 1.37 -7.04 4.11
C ILE A 141 0.11 -6.56 3.40
N ASN A 142 -0.20 -5.27 3.52
CA ASN A 142 -1.37 -4.68 2.89
C ASN A 142 -1.28 -4.74 1.35
N LEU A 143 -0.14 -4.39 0.75
CA LEU A 143 0.02 -4.49 -0.71
C LEU A 143 -0.04 -5.93 -1.20
N LEU A 144 0.65 -6.86 -0.54
CA LEU A 144 0.62 -8.29 -0.89
C LEU A 144 -0.78 -8.87 -0.78
N GLY A 145 -1.54 -8.53 0.26
CA GLY A 145 -2.93 -8.96 0.40
C GLY A 145 -3.81 -8.46 -0.75
N GLN A 146 -3.58 -7.23 -1.23
CA GLN A 146 -4.29 -6.67 -2.38
C GLN A 146 -3.88 -7.37 -3.70
N TRP A 147 -2.58 -7.55 -3.92
CA TRP A 147 -2.01 -8.21 -5.10
C TRP A 147 -2.46 -9.66 -5.24
N LEU A 148 -2.51 -10.40 -4.12
CA LEU A 148 -3.00 -11.77 -4.06
C LEU A 148 -4.54 -11.87 -4.02
N HIS A 149 -5.24 -10.74 -3.97
CA HIS A 149 -6.69 -10.67 -3.83
C HIS A 149 -7.22 -11.47 -2.63
N LEU A 150 -6.56 -11.37 -1.46
CA LEU A 150 -6.96 -12.06 -0.24
C LEU A 150 -8.19 -11.36 0.38
N GLY A 151 -9.32 -12.06 0.36
CA GLY A 151 -10.58 -11.62 0.92
C GLY A 151 -10.80 -12.11 2.35
N GLN A 152 -11.60 -11.37 3.13
CA GLN A 152 -12.01 -11.83 4.47
C GLN A 152 -12.87 -13.10 4.44
N LYS A 153 -13.59 -13.34 3.33
CA LYS A 153 -14.44 -14.52 3.14
C LYS A 153 -13.72 -15.72 2.55
N ASP A 154 -12.44 -15.57 2.17
CA ASP A 154 -11.67 -16.68 1.62
C ASP A 154 -11.39 -17.70 2.72
N SER A 155 -11.58 -18.98 2.38
CA SER A 155 -11.11 -20.09 3.21
C SER A 155 -9.58 -20.09 3.31
N ALA A 156 -9.03 -20.81 4.29
CA ALA A 156 -7.58 -20.98 4.40
C ALA A 156 -6.98 -21.62 3.13
N GLU A 157 -7.66 -22.62 2.58
CA GLU A 157 -7.28 -23.30 1.34
C GLU A 157 -7.28 -22.35 0.13
N ASP A 158 -8.28 -21.46 0.02
CA ASP A 158 -8.32 -20.46 -1.05
C ASP A 158 -7.15 -19.47 -0.97
N LYS A 159 -6.83 -19.00 0.24
CA LYS A 159 -5.69 -18.08 0.44
C LYS A 159 -4.36 -18.74 0.10
N LEU A 160 -4.17 -20.00 0.52
CA LEU A 160 -2.96 -20.76 0.21
C LEU A 160 -2.83 -20.98 -1.31
N ARG A 161 -3.89 -21.42 -1.98
CA ARG A 161 -3.89 -21.62 -3.44
C ARG A 161 -3.58 -20.34 -4.22
N LYS A 162 -4.11 -19.19 -3.79
CA LYS A 162 -3.81 -17.88 -4.38
C LYS A 162 -2.33 -17.53 -4.23
N LEU A 163 -1.76 -17.76 -3.05
CA LEU A 163 -0.34 -17.54 -2.76
C LEU A 163 0.56 -18.44 -3.63
N GLU A 164 0.26 -19.74 -3.71
CA GLU A 164 1.00 -20.70 -4.53
C GLU A 164 0.98 -20.33 -6.01
N SER A 165 -0.19 -19.95 -6.52
CA SER A 165 -0.36 -19.57 -7.92
C SER A 165 0.47 -18.32 -8.27
N ALA A 166 0.49 -17.33 -7.36
CA ALA A 166 1.25 -16.10 -7.56
C ALA A 166 2.76 -16.34 -7.54
N LEU A 167 3.25 -17.21 -6.64
CA LEU A 167 4.67 -17.59 -6.57
C LEU A 167 5.10 -18.54 -7.69
N THR A 168 4.17 -19.26 -8.31
CA THR A 168 4.49 -20.14 -9.45
C THR A 168 5.06 -19.35 -10.62
N ALA A 169 4.56 -18.12 -10.82
CA ALA A 169 5.02 -17.20 -11.87
C ALA A 169 6.44 -16.64 -11.64
N LEU A 170 7.00 -16.83 -10.44
CA LEU A 170 8.31 -16.31 -10.07
C LEU A 170 9.35 -17.42 -10.25
N ASN A 171 10.26 -17.21 -11.18
CA ASN A 171 11.15 -18.27 -11.66
C ASN A 171 12.49 -18.35 -10.91
N HIS A 172 12.84 -17.33 -10.13
CA HIS A 172 14.21 -17.18 -9.62
C HIS A 172 14.40 -17.46 -8.13
N TYR A 173 13.34 -17.76 -7.37
CA TYR A 173 13.52 -18.04 -5.94
C TYR A 173 14.05 -19.46 -5.68
N PRO A 174 15.11 -19.65 -4.87
CA PRO A 174 15.79 -20.94 -4.71
C PRO A 174 14.91 -22.10 -4.25
N SER A 175 13.91 -21.81 -3.41
CA SER A 175 12.97 -22.81 -2.90
C SER A 175 11.55 -22.24 -2.87
N LYS A 176 10.72 -22.64 -3.83
CA LYS A 176 9.31 -22.20 -3.89
C LYS A 176 8.54 -22.59 -2.62
N ALA A 177 8.81 -23.79 -2.07
CA ALA A 177 8.18 -24.24 -0.84
C ALA A 177 8.55 -23.35 0.36
N GLU A 178 9.80 -22.90 0.44
CA GLU A 178 10.24 -21.97 1.48
C GLU A 178 9.60 -20.59 1.28
N ALA A 179 9.54 -20.07 0.05
CA ALA A 179 8.89 -18.80 -0.25
C ALA A 179 7.41 -18.80 0.16
N VAL A 180 6.67 -19.85 -0.19
CA VAL A 180 5.27 -20.00 0.22
C VAL A 180 5.18 -20.00 1.75
N ALA A 181 6.02 -20.77 2.44
CA ALA A 181 5.97 -20.85 3.90
C ALA A 181 6.29 -19.52 4.60
N LEU A 182 7.28 -18.76 4.09
CA LEU A 182 7.64 -17.45 4.62
C LEU A 182 6.51 -16.43 4.41
N LEU A 183 5.95 -16.33 3.21
CA LEU A 183 4.84 -15.42 2.92
C LEU A 183 3.54 -15.82 3.62
N ALA A 184 3.26 -17.12 3.74
CA ALA A 184 2.10 -17.61 4.46
C ALA A 184 2.18 -17.21 5.94
N ASN A 185 3.35 -17.34 6.56
CA ASN A 185 3.58 -16.86 7.92
C ASN A 185 3.40 -15.34 8.03
N LEU A 186 3.96 -14.56 7.09
CA LEU A 186 3.83 -13.10 7.07
C LEU A 186 2.37 -12.63 6.92
N LEU A 187 1.59 -13.32 6.08
CA LEU A 187 0.20 -12.98 5.76
C LEU A 187 -0.83 -13.67 6.66
N ALA A 188 -0.36 -14.42 7.68
CA ALA A 188 -1.18 -15.25 8.56
C ALA A 188 -2.12 -16.21 7.77
N VAL A 189 -1.60 -16.82 6.71
CA VAL A 189 -2.28 -17.87 5.94
C VAL A 189 -1.89 -19.23 6.51
N PRO A 190 -2.84 -20.05 6.99
CA PRO A 190 -2.54 -21.38 7.47
C PRO A 190 -2.00 -22.27 6.35
N LEU A 191 -0.89 -22.96 6.61
CA LEU A 191 -0.34 -23.98 5.73
C LEU A 191 -1.00 -25.34 6.00
N ASP A 192 -1.17 -26.15 4.97
CA ASP A 192 -1.59 -27.54 5.12
C ASP A 192 -0.39 -28.47 5.37
N LYS A 193 -0.65 -29.79 5.41
CA LYS A 193 0.37 -30.81 5.71
C LYS A 193 1.39 -31.02 4.58
N SER A 194 1.19 -30.41 3.39
CA SER A 194 2.15 -30.52 2.29
C SER A 194 3.42 -29.70 2.54
N TYR A 195 3.36 -28.72 3.45
CA TYR A 195 4.49 -27.88 3.83
C TYR A 195 5.17 -28.41 5.09
N ALA A 196 6.48 -28.65 5.00
CA ALA A 196 7.30 -28.91 6.17
C ALA A 196 7.41 -27.63 7.02
N PRO A 197 7.40 -27.73 8.36
CA PRO A 197 7.67 -26.58 9.22
C PRO A 197 9.03 -25.96 8.89
N LEU A 198 9.09 -24.63 8.86
CA LEU A 198 10.34 -23.89 8.72
C LEU A 198 11.25 -24.22 9.91
N LYS A 199 12.36 -24.92 9.65
CA LYS A 199 13.39 -25.24 10.66
C LYS A 199 14.39 -24.09 10.79
N LEU A 200 13.88 -22.88 11.02
CA LEU A 200 14.67 -21.65 11.13
C LEU A 200 14.48 -21.06 12.52
N THR A 201 15.50 -20.34 13.01
CA THR A 201 15.31 -19.47 14.17
C THR A 201 14.41 -18.29 13.76
N PRO A 202 13.71 -17.63 14.71
CA PRO A 202 12.89 -16.47 14.39
C PRO A 202 13.65 -15.35 13.67
N GLU A 203 14.92 -15.13 14.03
CA GLU A 203 15.80 -14.14 13.41
C GLU A 203 16.15 -14.49 11.97
N THR A 204 16.56 -15.75 11.71
CA THR A 204 16.83 -16.20 10.35
C THR A 204 15.57 -16.18 9.49
N GLN A 205 14.42 -16.57 10.05
CA GLN A 205 13.14 -16.51 9.34
C GLN A 205 12.76 -15.07 8.98
N ARG A 206 12.92 -14.11 9.91
CA ARG A 206 12.75 -12.68 9.64
C ARG A 206 13.65 -12.25 8.48
N GLN A 207 14.95 -12.51 8.58
CA GLN A 207 15.93 -12.13 7.56
C GLN A 207 15.57 -12.70 6.17
N ARG A 208 15.27 -14.00 6.10
CA ARG A 208 14.84 -14.65 4.85
C ARG A 208 13.55 -14.06 4.28
N THR A 209 12.62 -13.66 5.14
CA THR A 209 11.39 -12.98 4.72
C THR A 209 11.70 -11.61 4.09
N LEU A 210 12.57 -10.80 4.70
CA LEU A 210 12.95 -9.50 4.14
C LEU A 210 13.71 -9.64 2.81
N GLU A 211 14.60 -10.64 2.71
CA GLU A 211 15.31 -10.99 1.47
C GLU A 211 14.33 -11.37 0.37
N LEU A 212 13.38 -12.26 0.66
CA LEU A 212 12.33 -12.65 -0.27
C LEU A 212 11.54 -11.43 -0.74
N LEU A 213 11.04 -10.59 0.17
CA LEU A 213 10.25 -9.40 -0.19
C LEU A 213 11.01 -8.42 -1.09
N ARG A 214 12.30 -8.23 -0.83
CA ARG A 214 13.18 -7.42 -1.68
C ARG A 214 13.33 -8.05 -3.06
N ASP A 215 13.59 -9.36 -3.13
CA ASP A 215 13.77 -10.07 -4.39
C ASP A 215 12.49 -10.02 -5.25
N LEU A 216 11.32 -10.19 -4.63
CA LEU A 216 10.01 -10.03 -5.28
C LEU A 216 9.83 -8.64 -5.89
N LEU A 217 10.26 -7.60 -5.18
CA LEU A 217 10.15 -6.22 -5.64
C LEU A 217 11.06 -5.99 -6.87
N LEU A 218 12.30 -6.49 -6.80
CA LEU A 218 13.32 -6.28 -7.82
C LEU A 218 13.17 -7.22 -9.03
N GLU A 219 12.42 -8.31 -8.93
CA GLU A 219 12.33 -9.35 -9.97
C GLU A 219 11.93 -8.81 -11.35
N THR A 220 11.11 -7.76 -11.39
CA THR A 220 10.64 -7.17 -12.67
C THR A 220 11.62 -6.15 -13.28
N SER A 221 12.57 -5.61 -12.50
CA SER A 221 13.47 -4.55 -12.93
C SER A 221 14.36 -4.89 -14.13
N PRO A 222 14.77 -6.15 -14.38
CA PRO A 222 15.55 -6.48 -15.59
C PRO A 222 14.74 -6.37 -16.89
N THR A 223 13.40 -6.41 -16.83
CA THR A 223 12.53 -6.45 -18.02
C THR A 223 11.85 -5.12 -18.31
N ARG A 224 11.61 -4.31 -17.28
CA ARG A 224 11.00 -2.98 -17.39
C ARG A 224 11.32 -2.14 -16.15
N PRO A 225 11.29 -0.80 -16.26
CA PRO A 225 11.45 0.08 -15.12
C PRO A 225 10.41 -0.17 -14.02
N VAL A 226 10.84 -0.06 -12.77
CA VAL A 226 9.99 -0.17 -11.58
C VAL A 226 9.95 1.17 -10.87
N LEU A 227 8.74 1.67 -10.61
CA LEU A 227 8.50 2.77 -9.70
C LEU A 227 8.07 2.19 -8.35
N PHE A 228 8.99 2.16 -7.40
CA PHE A 228 8.74 1.78 -6.02
C PHE A 228 8.45 3.03 -5.20
N ILE A 229 7.25 3.13 -4.62
CA ILE A 229 6.82 4.27 -3.82
C ILE A 229 6.57 3.80 -2.40
N LEU A 230 7.16 4.46 -1.41
CA LEU A 230 6.80 4.29 0.00
C LEU A 230 6.48 5.65 0.62
N GLU A 231 5.20 5.87 0.89
CA GLU A 231 4.72 7.12 1.46
C GLU A 231 4.75 7.16 2.98
N ASP A 232 4.94 8.38 3.48
CA ASP A 232 4.81 8.77 4.87
C ASP A 232 5.77 8.04 5.83
N LEU A 233 7.06 8.01 5.50
CA LEU A 233 8.11 7.33 6.28
C LEU A 233 8.23 7.79 7.74
N HIS A 234 7.69 8.95 8.10
CA HIS A 234 7.61 9.39 9.50
C HIS A 234 6.68 8.51 10.36
N TRP A 235 5.91 7.59 9.76
CA TRP A 235 5.13 6.55 10.44
C TRP A 235 5.64 5.13 10.15
N VAL A 236 6.83 4.98 9.58
CA VAL A 236 7.40 3.66 9.25
C VAL A 236 7.66 2.86 10.53
N ASP A 237 7.34 1.56 10.52
CA ASP A 237 7.76 0.66 11.59
C ASP A 237 9.23 0.23 11.37
N PRO A 238 9.97 -0.16 12.43
CA PRO A 238 11.38 -0.53 12.30
C PRO A 238 11.66 -1.67 11.31
N THR A 239 10.75 -2.64 11.18
CA THR A 239 10.95 -3.78 10.27
C THR A 239 10.74 -3.40 8.81
N THR A 240 9.77 -2.53 8.52
CA THR A 240 9.64 -1.94 7.18
C THR A 240 10.86 -1.08 6.84
N LEU A 241 11.44 -0.36 7.81
CA LEU A 241 12.64 0.43 7.58
C LEU A 241 13.87 -0.44 7.28
N ASP A 242 14.04 -1.56 7.99
CA ASP A 242 15.09 -2.55 7.70
C ASP A 242 14.96 -3.09 6.26
N TRP A 243 13.75 -3.52 5.87
CA TRP A 243 13.48 -3.99 4.52
C TRP A 243 13.74 -2.92 3.45
N LEU A 244 13.26 -1.70 3.69
CA LEU A 244 13.50 -0.56 2.81
C LEU A 244 15.00 -0.29 2.63
N THR A 245 15.77 -0.36 3.70
CA THR A 245 17.23 -0.20 3.66
C THR A 245 17.87 -1.27 2.77
N MET A 246 17.41 -2.52 2.85
CA MET A 246 17.87 -3.60 1.96
C MET A 246 17.52 -3.33 0.49
N VAL A 247 16.32 -2.81 0.20
CA VAL A 247 15.90 -2.44 -1.16
C VAL A 247 16.77 -1.30 -1.69
N VAL A 248 16.95 -0.23 -0.92
CA VAL A 248 17.78 0.94 -1.29
C VAL A 248 19.21 0.52 -1.62
N ASN A 249 19.83 -0.31 -0.76
CA ASN A 249 21.21 -0.74 -0.95
C ASN A 249 21.41 -1.59 -2.21
N GLN A 250 20.38 -2.28 -2.70
CA GLN A 250 20.45 -3.08 -3.92
C GLN A 250 19.93 -2.35 -5.17
N ALA A 251 19.15 -1.29 -4.99
CA ALA A 251 18.52 -0.59 -6.10
C ALA A 251 19.53 0.04 -7.07
N ALA A 252 20.73 0.44 -6.61
CA ALA A 252 21.70 1.23 -7.39
C ALA A 252 22.03 0.66 -8.79
N ASN A 253 22.04 -0.66 -8.96
CA ASN A 253 22.37 -1.34 -10.22
C ASN A 253 21.14 -1.99 -10.88
N THR A 254 19.95 -1.42 -10.65
CA THR A 254 18.68 -1.97 -11.15
C THR A 254 17.86 -0.86 -11.80
N SER A 255 16.93 -1.23 -12.68
CA SER A 255 15.96 -0.29 -13.27
C SER A 255 14.83 0.05 -12.28
N VAL A 256 15.18 0.57 -11.11
CA VAL A 256 14.22 0.95 -10.05
C VAL A 256 14.39 2.43 -9.66
N LEU A 257 13.28 3.16 -9.68
CA LEU A 257 13.15 4.46 -9.00
C LEU A 257 12.50 4.22 -7.63
N VAL A 258 13.27 4.42 -6.56
CA VAL A 258 12.78 4.43 -5.19
C VAL A 258 12.32 5.85 -4.86
N MET A 259 11.01 6.04 -4.71
CA MET A 259 10.39 7.31 -4.37
C MET A 259 9.83 7.27 -2.96
N LEU A 260 10.32 8.13 -2.09
CA LEU A 260 10.02 8.14 -0.68
C LEU A 260 9.38 9.47 -0.29
N THR A 261 8.38 9.46 0.59
CA THR A 261 7.82 10.71 1.13
C THR A 261 7.92 10.74 2.64
N SER A 262 8.25 11.91 3.20
CA SER A 262 8.33 12.08 4.65
C SER A 262 8.02 13.52 5.08
N ARG A 263 7.84 13.71 6.39
CA ARG A 263 7.83 15.05 7.00
C ARG A 263 9.26 15.51 7.23
N PRO A 264 9.50 16.84 7.38
CA PRO A 264 10.80 17.35 7.78
C PRO A 264 11.29 16.69 9.08
N GLY A 265 12.60 16.49 9.20
CA GLY A 265 13.24 15.87 10.35
C GLY A 265 13.31 14.34 10.35
N PHE A 266 12.77 13.67 9.32
CA PHE A 266 13.05 12.24 9.12
C PHE A 266 14.44 12.06 8.50
N GLU A 267 15.30 11.33 9.19
CA GLU A 267 16.65 10.99 8.74
C GLU A 267 16.69 9.51 8.31
N PRO A 268 16.88 9.21 7.02
CA PRO A 268 16.98 7.84 6.55
C PRO A 268 18.34 7.23 6.95
N PRO A 269 18.40 5.94 7.32
CA PRO A 269 19.64 5.28 7.75
C PRO A 269 20.68 5.06 6.64
N TRP A 270 20.34 5.37 5.38
CA TRP A 270 21.20 5.23 4.20
C TRP A 270 21.68 6.58 3.63
N SER A 271 21.47 7.69 4.35
CA SER A 271 21.96 9.02 3.95
C SER A 271 23.47 9.16 4.05
#